data_AF-A0A2G6K9Y6-F1
#
_entry.id   AF-A0A2G6K9Y6-F1
#
_cell.length_a   1.000
_cell.length_b   1.000
_cell.length_c   1.000
_cell.angle_alpha   90.00
_cell.angle_beta   90.00
_cell.angle_gamma   90.00
#
_symmetry.space_group_name_H-M   'P 1'
#
loop_
_entity.id
_entity.type
_entity.pdbx_description
1 polymer ?
#
loop_
_entity_poly.entity_id
_entity_poly.type
_entity_poly.pdbx_seq_one_letter_code
_entity_poly.pdbx_strand_id
1 'polypeptide(L)'
;MAQELYNVVFYGEIGRQHTREEAQQKLAQLFKCSVQQAERFFTGKKIIIKAKADHQAALKYQRVFEQAGTICHIEVLEIESKMTCPKCGFKQDKSEECIHCGIIIKHYLKSHPESKPGTEKKEGMMICPKCGTEQEEAKRCSYCGVFIKNYLKAHGRESERQESRKPKGEYRQITQHTHHKQKEFPEPSTTDRIFSKLVARVIGVLLVIGISGIIGFYTTQEQFVSGPSDEFGLKKPRGWVMESDLNNEADIQIANAKNEGYLVVMSELKVDFENFITYRMHSNLTRKFLRDSVLNYREVSGPTEILIGSMKGVQYEITGSVDGLNMKYLHTTLEGRKYFHQISAWSLISKYDSNKPAFDKILESFYEY
;
A
#
# COMPACT_ATOMS: atom_id res chain seq x y z
N MET A 1 2.37 16.41 24.87
CA MET A 1 1.61 15.30 25.47
C MET A 1 1.70 14.14 24.49
N ALA A 2 2.27 13.00 24.88
CA ALA A 2 2.34 11.83 24.00
C ALA A 2 0.92 11.32 23.73
N GLN A 3 0.56 11.14 22.47
CA GLN A 3 -0.77 10.65 22.11
C GLN A 3 -0.82 9.15 22.41
N GLU A 4 -1.72 8.75 23.32
CA GLU A 4 -1.95 7.33 23.64
C GLU A 4 -2.48 6.60 22.40
N LEU A 5 -1.90 5.43 22.13
CA LEU A 5 -2.29 4.56 21.02
C LEU A 5 -2.96 3.31 21.58
N TYR A 6 -3.91 2.78 20.83
CA TYR A 6 -4.73 1.65 21.23
C TYR A 6 -4.69 0.54 20.18
N ASN A 7 -4.82 -0.70 20.63
CA ASN A 7 -5.15 -1.83 19.80
C ASN A 7 -6.64 -2.15 19.98
N VAL A 8 -7.35 -2.31 18.87
CA VAL A 8 -8.68 -2.93 18.87
C VAL A 8 -8.48 -4.42 18.70
N VAL A 9 -8.96 -5.19 19.67
CA VAL A 9 -8.77 -6.64 19.72
C VAL A 9 -10.12 -7.35 19.77
N PHE A 10 -10.14 -8.55 19.19
CA PHE A 10 -11.30 -9.43 19.15
C PHE A 10 -10.91 -10.81 19.65
N TYR A 11 -11.71 -11.37 20.55
CA TYR A 11 -11.49 -12.71 21.12
C TYR A 11 -12.54 -13.74 20.65
N GLY A 12 -13.41 -13.38 19.69
CA GLY A 12 -14.50 -14.27 19.29
C GLY A 12 -15.76 -14.15 20.17
N GLU A 13 -15.89 -13.08 20.94
CA GLU A 13 -17.02 -12.84 21.82
C GLU A 13 -18.24 -12.34 21.05
N ILE A 14 -19.41 -12.86 21.38
CA ILE A 14 -20.69 -12.52 20.75
C ILE A 14 -21.50 -11.66 21.71
N GLY A 15 -22.12 -10.60 21.19
CA GLY A 15 -22.98 -9.73 21.97
C GLY A 15 -24.20 -10.48 22.50
N ARG A 16 -24.69 -10.12 23.69
CA ARG A 16 -25.80 -10.82 24.37
C ARG A 16 -27.11 -10.91 23.58
N GLN A 17 -27.28 -10.08 22.56
CA GLN A 17 -28.48 -10.00 21.72
C GLN A 17 -28.34 -10.72 20.37
N HIS A 18 -27.24 -11.44 20.14
CA HIS A 18 -26.93 -12.04 18.85
C HIS A 18 -26.58 -13.52 18.96
N THR A 19 -26.91 -14.27 17.91
CA THR A 19 -26.49 -15.66 17.76
C THR A 19 -25.12 -15.73 17.08
N ARG A 20 -24.46 -16.88 17.21
CA ARG A 20 -23.15 -17.12 16.57
C ARG A 20 -23.28 -17.07 15.05
N GLU A 21 -24.35 -17.64 14.52
CA GLU A 21 -24.63 -17.69 13.09
C GLU A 21 -24.86 -16.29 12.52
N GLU A 22 -25.65 -15.45 13.20
CA GLU A 22 -25.87 -14.06 12.81
C GLU A 22 -24.58 -13.24 12.86
N ALA A 23 -23.80 -13.39 13.94
CA ALA A 23 -22.52 -12.71 14.10
C ALA A 23 -21.50 -13.13 13.02
N GLN A 24 -21.45 -14.43 12.69
CA GLN A 24 -20.59 -14.95 11.62
C GLN A 24 -21.01 -14.43 10.25
N GLN A 25 -22.30 -14.36 9.95
CA GLN A 25 -22.80 -13.82 8.68
C GLN A 25 -22.49 -12.33 8.54
N LYS A 26 -22.73 -11.55 9.59
CA LYS A 26 -22.44 -10.11 9.60
C LYS A 26 -20.95 -9.82 9.52
N LEU A 27 -20.12 -10.59 10.25
CA LEU A 27 -18.66 -10.49 10.12
C LEU A 27 -18.17 -10.93 8.73
N ALA A 28 -18.73 -11.99 8.16
CA ALA A 28 -18.40 -12.43 6.81
C ALA A 28 -18.69 -11.33 5.77
N GLN A 29 -19.82 -10.63 5.91
CA GLN A 29 -20.16 -9.46 5.09
C GLN A 29 -19.18 -8.30 5.32
N LEU A 30 -18.91 -7.97 6.58
CA LEU A 30 -17.99 -6.89 6.96
C LEU A 30 -16.57 -7.11 6.41
N PHE A 31 -16.09 -8.35 6.47
CA PHE A 31 -14.76 -8.75 6.01
C PHE A 31 -14.71 -9.25 4.57
N LYS A 32 -15.86 -9.22 3.86
CA LYS A 32 -16.00 -9.75 2.49
C LYS A 32 -15.41 -11.16 2.32
N CYS A 33 -15.67 -12.04 3.29
CA CYS A 33 -15.16 -13.41 3.32
C CYS A 33 -16.32 -14.42 3.43
N SER A 34 -16.03 -15.71 3.29
CA SER A 34 -17.06 -16.74 3.49
C SER A 34 -17.38 -16.93 4.97
N VAL A 35 -18.58 -17.42 5.29
CA VAL A 35 -18.99 -17.73 6.67
C VAL A 35 -18.00 -18.72 7.34
N GLN A 36 -17.47 -19.67 6.58
CA GLN A 36 -16.45 -20.63 7.04
C GLN A 36 -15.09 -19.96 7.33
N GLN A 37 -14.76 -18.88 6.63
CA GLN A 37 -13.58 -18.07 6.94
C GLN A 37 -13.83 -17.21 8.19
N ALA A 38 -15.04 -16.65 8.32
CA ALA A 38 -15.43 -15.86 9.49
C ALA A 38 -15.45 -16.70 10.78
N GLU A 39 -15.77 -17.99 10.70
CA GLU A 39 -15.72 -18.91 11.85
C GLU A 39 -14.35 -18.95 12.53
N ARG A 40 -13.26 -18.75 11.77
CA ARG A 40 -11.89 -18.74 12.29
C ARG A 40 -11.62 -17.58 13.26
N PHE A 41 -12.45 -16.55 13.26
CA PHE A 41 -12.35 -15.45 14.22
C PHE A 41 -12.90 -15.82 15.61
N PHE A 42 -13.69 -16.89 15.73
CA PHE A 42 -14.37 -17.30 16.97
C PHE A 42 -13.61 -18.43 17.70
N THR A 43 -12.28 -18.33 17.75
CA THR A 43 -11.40 -19.36 18.35
C THR A 43 -11.05 -19.09 19.81
N GLY A 44 -11.48 -17.96 20.39
CA GLY A 44 -11.05 -17.53 21.73
C GLY A 44 -9.65 -16.89 21.76
N LYS A 45 -8.90 -16.96 20.65
CA LYS A 45 -7.56 -16.38 20.55
C LYS A 45 -7.65 -14.88 20.31
N LYS A 46 -6.67 -14.14 20.84
CA LYS A 46 -6.52 -12.71 20.59
C LYS A 46 -6.28 -12.44 19.11
N ILE A 47 -7.16 -11.64 18.50
CA ILE A 47 -7.01 -11.17 17.13
C ILE A 47 -6.95 -9.66 17.16
N ILE A 48 -5.86 -9.08 16.68
CA ILE A 48 -5.74 -7.62 16.56
C ILE A 48 -6.47 -7.19 15.29
N ILE A 49 -7.56 -6.47 15.46
CA ILE A 49 -8.38 -5.91 14.36
C ILE A 49 -7.72 -4.66 13.81
N LYS A 50 -7.25 -3.78 14.69
CA LYS A 50 -6.53 -2.56 14.34
C LYS A 50 -5.47 -2.26 15.38
N ALA A 51 -4.20 -2.24 14.96
CA ALA A 51 -3.10 -1.84 15.83
C ALA A 51 -2.84 -0.33 15.72
N LYS A 52 -2.29 0.28 16.79
CA LYS A 52 -1.83 1.67 16.81
C LYS A 52 -2.89 2.69 16.37
N ALA A 53 -4.15 2.47 16.74
CA ALA A 53 -5.23 3.41 16.50
C ALA A 53 -5.17 4.55 17.53
N ASP A 54 -5.54 5.77 17.12
CA ASP A 54 -5.97 6.76 18.10
C ASP A 54 -7.32 6.36 18.73
N HIS A 55 -7.68 7.00 19.83
CA HIS A 55 -8.90 6.67 20.58
C HIS A 55 -10.18 6.78 19.73
N GLN A 56 -10.27 7.79 18.86
CA GLN A 56 -11.47 8.05 18.06
C GLN A 56 -11.61 6.99 16.94
N ALA A 57 -10.50 6.59 16.32
CA ALA A 57 -10.46 5.48 15.38
C ALA A 57 -10.81 4.16 16.07
N ALA A 58 -10.25 3.88 17.26
CA ALA A 58 -10.54 2.67 18.01
C ALA A 58 -12.05 2.52 18.33
N LEU A 59 -12.70 3.60 18.76
CA LEU A 59 -14.15 3.64 18.99
C LEU A 59 -14.98 3.37 17.72
N LYS A 60 -14.52 3.84 16.55
CA LYS A 60 -15.20 3.55 15.28
C LYS A 60 -15.18 2.05 14.97
N TYR A 61 -14.02 1.41 15.10
CA TYR A 61 -13.89 -0.04 14.89
C TYR A 61 -14.75 -0.82 15.89
N GLN A 62 -14.76 -0.43 17.16
CA GLN A 62 -15.59 -1.07 18.18
C GLN A 62 -17.08 -1.03 17.80
N ARG A 63 -17.61 0.14 17.43
CA ARG A 63 -19.02 0.28 17.02
C ARG A 63 -19.40 -0.58 15.83
N VAL A 64 -18.51 -0.69 14.83
CA VAL A 64 -18.76 -1.51 13.65
C VAL A 64 -18.86 -3.00 14.03
N PHE A 65 -18.02 -3.48 14.94
CA PHE A 65 -18.08 -4.85 15.44
C PHE A 65 -19.29 -5.12 16.34
N GLU A 66 -19.69 -4.14 17.16
CA GLU A 66 -20.92 -4.19 17.95
C GLU A 66 -22.16 -4.29 17.06
N GLN A 67 -22.23 -3.51 15.98
CA GLN A 67 -23.29 -3.60 14.98
C GLN A 67 -23.32 -4.96 14.25
N ALA A 68 -22.15 -5.56 14.06
CA ALA A 68 -22.02 -6.94 13.55
C ALA A 68 -22.41 -8.01 14.60
N GLY A 69 -22.76 -7.60 15.82
CA GLY A 69 -23.21 -8.47 16.90
C GLY A 69 -22.10 -9.13 17.70
N THR A 70 -20.91 -8.54 17.69
CA THR A 70 -19.70 -9.05 18.36
C THR A 70 -19.12 -8.04 19.34
N ILE A 71 -18.28 -8.50 20.26
CA ILE A 71 -17.64 -7.64 21.25
C ILE A 71 -16.15 -7.51 20.94
N CYS A 72 -15.70 -6.27 20.73
CA CYS A 72 -14.30 -5.92 20.63
C CYS A 72 -13.85 -5.11 21.85
N HIS A 73 -12.59 -5.28 22.21
CA HIS A 73 -11.95 -4.58 23.32
C HIS A 73 -10.93 -3.59 22.79
N ILE A 74 -10.85 -2.43 23.43
CA ILE A 74 -9.82 -1.43 23.16
C ILE A 74 -8.76 -1.59 24.26
N GLU A 75 -7.58 -2.03 23.87
CA GLU A 75 -6.44 -2.21 24.77
C GLU A 75 -5.42 -1.11 24.52
N VAL A 76 -4.87 -0.51 25.59
CA VAL A 76 -3.78 0.45 25.45
C VAL A 76 -2.57 -0.28 24.88
N LEU A 77 -1.97 0.29 23.83
CA LEU A 77 -0.72 -0.22 23.29
C LEU A 77 0.42 0.20 24.23
N GLU A 78 0.80 -0.71 25.13
CA GLU A 78 2.05 -0.59 25.87
C GLU A 78 3.20 -0.73 24.89
N ILE A 79 3.74 0.40 24.43
CA ILE A 79 5.00 0.41 23.71
C ILE A 79 6.05 0.04 24.76
N GLU A 80 6.47 -1.22 24.81
CA GLU A 80 7.66 -1.62 25.58
C GLU A 80 8.89 -0.97 24.93
N SER A 81 9.06 0.31 25.19
CA SER A 81 10.18 1.10 24.70
C SER A 81 11.42 0.89 25.55
N LYS A 82 11.62 -0.27 26.19
CA LYS A 82 12.83 -0.51 26.97
C LYS A 82 13.97 -0.93 26.06
N MET A 83 15.10 -0.27 26.19
CA MET A 83 16.34 -0.62 25.52
C MET A 83 17.47 -0.76 26.54
N THR A 84 18.45 -1.59 26.18
CA THR A 84 19.70 -1.69 26.92
C THR A 84 20.74 -0.82 26.24
N CYS A 85 21.38 0.08 26.99
CA CYS A 85 22.45 0.92 26.47
C CYS A 85 23.61 0.05 25.95
N PRO A 86 24.04 0.21 24.68
CA PRO A 86 25.09 -0.62 24.09
C PRO A 86 26.48 -0.38 24.70
N LYS A 87 26.69 0.74 25.41
CA LYS A 87 27.97 1.04 26.08
C LYS A 87 28.03 0.52 27.52
N CYS A 88 26.98 0.76 28.31
CA CYS A 88 27.04 0.53 29.76
C CYS A 88 26.05 -0.52 30.27
N GLY A 89 25.24 -1.13 29.40
CA GLY A 89 24.29 -2.17 29.78
C GLY A 89 23.06 -1.68 30.57
N PHE A 90 22.90 -0.36 30.77
CA PHE A 90 21.79 0.19 31.54
C PHE A 90 20.46 0.03 30.78
N LYS A 91 19.42 -0.47 31.46
CA LYS A 91 18.07 -0.62 30.91
C LYS A 91 17.29 0.68 31.11
N GLN A 92 16.84 1.28 30.02
CA GLN A 92 16.15 2.57 30.01
C GLN A 92 15.09 2.60 28.92
N ASP A 93 14.24 3.61 28.93
CA ASP A 93 13.38 3.86 27.78
C ASP A 93 14.19 4.25 26.54
N LYS A 94 13.62 4.02 25.36
CA LYS A 94 14.25 4.26 24.08
C LYS A 94 14.41 5.75 23.90
N SER A 95 15.65 6.21 23.96
CA SER A 95 16.03 7.60 23.87
C SER A 95 17.19 7.76 22.89
N GLU A 96 17.46 9.00 22.48
CA GLU A 96 18.65 9.29 21.67
C GLU A 96 19.93 9.24 22.51
N GLU A 97 19.81 9.46 23.83
CA GLU A 97 20.90 9.52 24.79
C GLU A 97 20.73 8.53 25.96
N CYS A 98 21.81 7.87 26.36
CA CYS A 98 21.79 7.06 27.57
C CYS A 98 21.72 7.90 28.85
N ILE A 99 20.66 7.75 29.65
CA ILE A 99 20.48 8.52 30.89
C ILE A 99 21.52 8.18 31.96
N HIS A 100 22.16 7.01 31.85
CA HIS A 100 23.17 6.57 32.80
C HIS A 100 24.59 7.00 32.42
N CYS A 101 24.97 6.92 31.14
CA CYS A 101 26.36 7.18 30.73
C CYS A 101 26.52 8.26 29.66
N GLY A 102 25.45 8.97 29.30
CA GLY A 102 25.46 10.18 28.48
C GLY A 102 25.82 9.96 27.00
N ILE A 103 25.84 8.72 26.51
CA ILE A 103 26.15 8.51 25.09
C ILE A 103 24.95 8.78 24.20
N ILE A 104 25.19 9.45 23.07
CA ILE A 104 24.24 9.46 21.96
C ILE A 104 24.28 8.08 21.29
N ILE A 105 23.23 7.29 21.49
CA ILE A 105 23.15 5.87 21.10
C ILE A 105 23.41 5.68 19.60
N LYS A 106 22.88 6.57 18.77
CA LYS A 106 23.07 6.55 17.32
C LYS A 106 24.54 6.75 16.91
N HIS A 107 25.27 7.61 17.61
CA HIS A 107 26.68 7.87 17.32
C HIS A 107 27.56 6.72 17.80
N TYR A 108 27.25 6.17 18.98
CA TYR A 108 27.99 5.03 19.53
C TYR A 108 27.92 3.79 18.63
N LEU A 109 26.73 3.43 18.12
CA LEU A 109 26.54 2.28 17.22
C LEU A 109 27.17 2.47 15.82
N LYS A 110 27.42 3.71 15.40
CA LYS A 110 28.15 3.99 14.14
C LYS A 110 29.64 3.73 14.27
N SER A 111 30.21 4.01 15.45
CA SER A 111 31.64 3.79 15.74
C SER A 111 31.94 2.40 16.29
N HIS A 112 30.93 1.68 16.81
CA HIS A 112 31.06 0.36 17.43
C HIS A 112 30.01 -0.61 16.83
N PRO A 113 30.20 -1.05 15.57
CA PRO A 113 29.24 -1.89 14.85
C PRO A 113 29.04 -3.29 15.47
N GLU A 114 30.01 -3.77 16.26
CA GLU A 114 29.94 -5.00 17.05
C GLU A 114 28.93 -4.92 18.20
N SER A 115 28.55 -3.73 18.64
CA SER A 115 27.58 -3.51 19.72
C SER A 115 26.13 -3.47 19.22
N LYS A 116 25.88 -3.80 17.95
CA LYS A 116 24.53 -3.85 17.37
C LYS A 116 23.75 -5.05 17.94
N PRO A 117 22.51 -4.87 18.43
CA PRO A 117 21.67 -6.00 18.83
C PRO A 117 21.31 -6.87 17.61
N GLY A 118 21.63 -8.16 17.66
CA GLY A 118 21.13 -9.16 16.68
C GLY A 118 22.17 -9.91 15.83
N THR A 119 23.47 -9.79 16.07
CA THR A 119 24.49 -10.60 15.39
C THR A 119 24.77 -11.93 16.11
N GLU A 120 23.76 -12.78 16.25
CA GLU A 120 23.95 -14.20 16.52
C GLU A 120 23.26 -15.00 15.40
N LYS A 121 24.05 -15.58 14.49
CA LYS A 121 23.54 -16.54 13.50
C LYS A 121 23.14 -17.82 14.25
N LYS A 122 21.87 -18.20 14.21
CA LYS A 122 21.45 -19.56 14.55
C LYS A 122 21.81 -20.48 13.38
N GLU A 123 22.77 -21.39 13.59
CA GLU A 123 23.11 -22.44 12.63
C GLU A 123 21.88 -23.33 12.36
N GLY A 124 21.66 -23.71 11.10
CA GLY A 124 20.57 -24.62 10.70
C GLY A 124 19.27 -23.96 10.24
N MET A 125 19.18 -22.63 10.19
CA MET A 125 18.02 -21.92 9.62
C MET A 125 18.24 -21.55 8.15
N MET A 126 17.22 -21.76 7.33
CA MET A 126 17.18 -21.39 5.91
C MET A 126 15.92 -20.59 5.59
N ILE A 127 15.99 -19.79 4.52
CA ILE A 127 14.83 -19.10 3.96
C ILE A 127 14.39 -19.83 2.69
N CYS A 128 13.12 -20.19 2.61
CA CYS A 128 12.56 -20.84 1.44
C CYS A 128 12.62 -19.91 0.21
N PRO A 129 13.29 -20.30 -0.89
CA PRO A 129 13.48 -19.44 -2.06
C PRO A 129 12.20 -19.16 -2.85
N LYS A 130 11.10 -19.88 -2.58
CA LYS A 130 9.80 -19.65 -3.25
C LYS A 130 8.91 -18.66 -2.50
N CYS A 131 8.86 -18.73 -1.18
CA CYS A 131 7.85 -18.01 -0.39
C CYS A 131 8.42 -17.16 0.75
N GLY A 132 9.74 -17.17 0.96
CA GLY A 132 10.39 -16.35 2.00
C GLY A 132 10.22 -16.85 3.43
N THR A 133 9.61 -18.01 3.65
CA THR A 133 9.46 -18.60 4.99
C THR A 133 10.82 -18.96 5.58
N GLU A 134 11.10 -18.44 6.78
CA GLU A 134 12.23 -18.86 7.61
C GLU A 134 11.89 -20.16 8.34
N GLN A 135 12.77 -21.15 8.25
CA GLN A 135 12.55 -22.50 8.75
C GLN A 135 13.88 -23.22 8.96
N GLU A 136 13.88 -24.32 9.71
CA GLU A 136 15.04 -25.22 9.75
C GLU A 136 15.37 -25.79 8.37
N GLU A 137 16.63 -26.14 8.15
CA GLU A 137 17.09 -26.70 6.90
C GLU A 137 16.33 -28.00 6.56
N ALA A 138 15.56 -27.96 5.48
CA ALA A 138 14.66 -29.05 5.12
C ALA A 138 14.58 -29.25 3.61
N LYS A 139 14.30 -30.48 3.17
CA LYS A 139 14.09 -30.80 1.74
C LYS A 139 12.85 -30.12 1.15
N ARG A 140 11.85 -29.84 2.00
CA ARG A 140 10.58 -29.23 1.64
C ARG A 140 10.30 -28.02 2.54
N CYS A 141 9.74 -26.96 1.98
CA CYS A 141 9.24 -25.85 2.78
C CYS A 141 8.04 -26.27 3.64
N SER A 142 8.07 -25.98 4.94
CA SER A 142 7.01 -26.25 5.92
C SER A 142 5.74 -25.44 5.64
N TYR A 143 5.89 -24.27 5.02
CA TYR A 143 4.79 -23.37 4.70
C TYR A 143 4.20 -23.62 3.31
N CYS A 144 4.99 -23.46 2.24
CA CYS A 144 4.46 -23.55 0.87
C CYS A 144 4.60 -24.93 0.22
N GLY A 145 5.22 -25.89 0.90
CA GLY A 145 5.36 -27.27 0.42
C GLY A 145 6.33 -27.47 -0.75
N VAL A 146 7.07 -26.44 -1.19
CA VAL A 146 8.00 -26.57 -2.32
C VAL A 146 9.20 -27.45 -1.97
N PHE A 147 9.64 -28.29 -2.91
CA PHE A 147 10.93 -28.94 -2.84
C PHE A 147 12.05 -27.97 -3.21
N ILE A 148 12.87 -27.60 -2.24
CA ILE A 148 13.81 -26.47 -2.37
C ILE A 148 14.86 -26.73 -3.44
N LYS A 149 15.44 -27.94 -3.47
CA LYS A 149 16.44 -28.34 -4.48
C LYS A 149 15.88 -28.32 -5.92
N ASN A 150 14.61 -28.69 -6.09
CA ASN A 150 13.98 -28.73 -7.42
C ASN A 150 13.65 -27.32 -7.92
N TYR A 151 13.18 -26.47 -7.02
CA TYR A 151 12.90 -25.06 -7.30
C TYR A 151 14.16 -24.33 -7.77
N LEU A 152 15.27 -24.51 -7.05
CA LEU A 152 16.56 -23.91 -7.43
C LEU A 152 17.10 -24.44 -8.77
N LYS A 153 16.92 -25.74 -9.07
CA LYS A 153 17.32 -26.30 -10.37
C LYS A 153 16.48 -25.79 -11.55
N ALA A 154 15.19 -25.58 -11.34
CA ALA A 154 14.26 -25.10 -12.36
C ALA A 154 14.49 -23.62 -12.69
N HIS A 155 14.93 -22.82 -11.72
CA HIS A 155 15.07 -21.37 -11.86
C HIS A 155 16.54 -20.90 -11.89
N GLY A 156 17.51 -21.82 -11.78
CA GLY A 156 18.94 -21.52 -11.91
C GLY A 156 19.51 -21.60 -13.33
N ARG A 157 18.72 -21.97 -14.35
CA ARG A 157 19.18 -22.16 -15.76
C ARG A 157 18.84 -21.01 -16.71
N GLU A 158 18.09 -20.00 -16.26
CA GLU A 158 17.70 -18.85 -17.11
C GLU A 158 18.80 -17.77 -17.18
N SER A 159 19.73 -17.74 -16.23
CA SER A 159 20.82 -16.76 -16.18
C SER A 159 21.92 -16.97 -17.23
N GLU A 160 22.09 -18.18 -17.77
CA GLU A 160 23.18 -18.52 -18.71
C GLU A 160 22.84 -18.31 -20.20
N ARG A 161 21.57 -18.09 -20.58
CA ARG A 161 21.16 -18.03 -22.00
C ARG A 161 21.06 -16.62 -22.59
N GLN A 162 21.05 -15.57 -21.77
CA GLN A 162 20.84 -14.19 -22.24
C GLN A 162 22.12 -13.46 -22.68
N GLU A 163 23.30 -14.06 -22.50
CA GLU A 163 24.59 -13.39 -22.77
C GLU A 163 25.03 -13.42 -24.25
N SER A 164 24.33 -14.15 -25.13
CA SER A 164 24.81 -14.43 -26.50
C SER A 164 24.10 -13.71 -27.67
N ARG A 165 23.19 -12.75 -27.43
CA ARG A 165 22.51 -12.04 -28.53
C ARG A 165 22.30 -10.54 -28.26
N LYS A 166 23.29 -9.72 -28.59
CA LYS A 166 23.11 -8.26 -28.79
C LYS A 166 22.87 -7.96 -30.28
N PRO A 167 21.78 -7.27 -30.67
CA PRO A 167 21.70 -6.59 -31.96
C PRO A 167 22.37 -5.20 -31.90
N LYS A 168 23.03 -4.83 -33.00
CA LYS A 168 23.63 -3.51 -33.26
C LYS A 168 22.56 -2.49 -33.73
N GLY A 169 22.79 -1.22 -33.38
CA GLY A 169 22.20 -0.01 -33.94
C GLY A 169 21.19 0.65 -32.99
N GLU A 170 21.11 1.97 -32.80
CA GLU A 170 21.89 3.13 -33.24
C GLU A 170 21.34 4.30 -32.39
N TYR A 171 22.17 5.05 -31.66
CA TYR A 171 21.77 6.30 -31.01
C TYR A 171 22.51 7.45 -31.70
N ARG A 172 21.79 8.50 -32.12
CA ARG A 172 22.37 9.69 -32.77
C ARG A 172 22.83 10.70 -31.71
N GLN A 173 24.13 10.98 -31.66
CA GLN A 173 24.76 12.04 -30.83
C GLN A 173 25.11 13.27 -31.67
N ILE A 174 25.18 14.45 -31.03
CA ILE A 174 26.12 15.52 -31.39
C ILE A 174 27.01 15.79 -30.15
N THR A 175 28.32 15.73 -30.42
CA THR A 175 29.61 15.80 -29.68
C THR A 175 29.90 17.14 -28.97
N GLN A 176 30.90 17.36 -28.09
CA GLN A 176 31.77 16.65 -27.10
C GLN A 176 32.64 17.78 -26.45
N HIS A 177 32.97 17.77 -25.14
CA HIS A 177 34.24 17.36 -24.50
C HIS A 177 34.21 17.92 -23.03
N THR A 178 34.78 17.38 -21.93
CA THR A 178 35.69 16.26 -21.60
C THR A 178 35.72 16.03 -20.06
N HIS A 179 35.96 14.77 -19.64
CA HIS A 179 36.55 14.23 -18.37
C HIS A 179 35.94 14.61 -16.99
N HIS A 180 35.60 13.68 -16.08
CA HIS A 180 36.48 12.71 -15.41
C HIS A 180 35.69 11.62 -14.60
N LYS A 181 36.11 10.35 -14.73
CA LYS A 181 36.00 9.13 -13.87
C LYS A 181 34.78 8.80 -12.96
N GLN A 182 34.36 7.53 -13.10
CA GLN A 182 33.40 6.69 -12.36
C GLN A 182 33.70 6.44 -10.87
N LYS A 183 32.65 6.06 -10.10
CA LYS A 183 32.57 4.83 -9.28
C LYS A 183 31.12 4.41 -9.00
N GLU A 184 30.80 3.15 -9.29
CA GLU A 184 29.51 2.46 -9.07
C GLU A 184 29.43 1.85 -7.66
N PHE A 185 28.21 1.78 -7.10
CA PHE A 185 27.85 0.95 -5.94
C PHE A 185 26.48 0.26 -6.18
N PRO A 186 26.20 -0.88 -5.50
CA PRO A 186 25.30 -1.95 -5.94
C PRO A 186 23.87 -1.87 -5.37
N GLU A 187 23.01 -2.75 -5.89
CA GLU A 187 21.57 -2.87 -5.61
C GLU A 187 21.18 -3.07 -4.13
N PRO A 188 20.08 -2.45 -3.65
CA PRO A 188 19.54 -2.74 -2.33
C PRO A 188 18.38 -3.74 -2.36
N SER A 189 18.56 -4.84 -1.63
CA SER A 189 17.51 -5.71 -1.09
C SER A 189 17.15 -5.29 0.33
N THR A 190 15.96 -4.73 0.59
CA THR A 190 15.19 -4.88 1.85
C THR A 190 13.86 -4.12 1.78
N THR A 191 12.72 -4.81 1.76
CA THR A 191 11.39 -4.18 1.85
C THR A 191 10.51 -4.97 2.82
N ASP A 192 10.55 -4.62 4.11
CA ASP A 192 9.57 -5.10 5.11
C ASP A 192 9.07 -4.01 6.08
N ARG A 193 9.37 -2.73 5.82
CA ARG A 193 8.81 -1.58 6.58
C ARG A 193 7.69 -0.82 5.87
N ILE A 194 7.42 -1.16 4.61
CA ILE A 194 6.46 -0.44 3.74
C ILE A 194 5.07 -1.09 3.79
N PHE A 195 5.00 -2.37 4.16
CA PHE A 195 3.77 -3.16 4.15
C PHE A 195 2.69 -2.67 5.15
N SER A 196 3.08 -2.11 6.30
CA SER A 196 2.12 -1.78 7.37
C SER A 196 1.29 -0.51 7.15
N LYS A 197 1.81 0.49 6.41
CA LYS A 197 1.04 1.71 6.11
C LYS A 197 0.16 1.54 4.88
N LEU A 198 0.53 0.66 3.97
CA LEU A 198 -0.12 0.51 2.68
C LEU A 198 -1.19 -0.61 2.65
N VAL A 199 -1.05 -1.67 3.47
CA VAL A 199 -2.07 -2.74 3.61
C VAL A 199 -3.31 -2.29 4.38
N ALA A 200 -3.15 -1.36 5.33
CA ALA A 200 -4.27 -0.75 6.02
C ALA A 200 -5.04 0.26 5.14
N ARG A 201 -4.58 0.44 3.88
CA ARG A 201 -5.00 1.51 3.00
C ARG A 201 -5.76 1.11 1.71
N VAL A 202 -6.12 -0.17 1.55
CA VAL A 202 -6.72 -0.69 0.30
C VAL A 202 -8.02 -1.46 0.54
N ILE A 203 -8.70 -1.25 1.66
CA ILE A 203 -9.98 -1.93 1.94
C ILE A 203 -11.11 -0.90 2.00
N GLY A 204 -11.81 -0.74 0.88
CA GLY A 204 -13.16 -0.17 0.92
C GLY A 204 -13.67 0.44 -0.38
N VAL A 205 -14.22 -0.40 -1.26
CA VAL A 205 -15.35 -0.03 -2.13
C VAL A 205 -16.21 -1.27 -2.31
N LEU A 206 -17.44 -1.24 -1.82
CA LEU A 206 -18.57 -2.01 -2.33
C LEU A 206 -19.51 -0.95 -2.90
N LEU A 207 -19.96 -1.17 -4.14
CA LEU A 207 -20.96 -0.35 -4.80
C LEU A 207 -22.22 -0.23 -3.93
N VAL A 208 -22.58 1.00 -3.54
CA VAL A 208 -23.97 1.34 -3.24
C VAL A 208 -24.37 2.50 -4.13
N ILE A 209 -25.34 2.23 -4.99
CA ILE A 209 -26.01 3.22 -5.83
C ILE A 209 -26.79 4.15 -4.89
N GLY A 210 -26.25 5.35 -4.64
CA GLY A 210 -26.85 6.38 -3.80
C GLY A 210 -27.37 7.54 -4.63
N ILE A 211 -28.68 7.54 -4.93
CA ILE A 211 -29.40 8.70 -5.45
C ILE A 211 -29.51 9.74 -4.33
N SER A 212 -28.87 10.90 -4.46
CA SER A 212 -29.41 12.12 -3.86
C SER A 212 -29.10 13.32 -4.74
N GLY A 213 -30.16 13.87 -5.33
CA GLY A 213 -30.11 15.09 -6.11
C GLY A 213 -29.97 16.29 -5.19
N ILE A 214 -28.95 17.11 -5.44
CA ILE A 214 -28.96 18.52 -5.12
C ILE A 214 -28.75 19.26 -6.43
N ILE A 215 -29.80 19.96 -6.86
CA ILE A 215 -29.83 20.80 -8.06
C ILE A 215 -28.91 22.00 -7.79
N GLY A 216 -27.67 21.91 -8.27
CA GLY A 216 -26.71 23.01 -8.27
C GLY A 216 -26.62 23.64 -9.66
N PHE A 217 -26.79 24.97 -9.70
CA PHE A 217 -26.67 25.83 -10.87
C PHE A 217 -25.49 25.45 -11.79
N TYR A 218 -25.78 25.22 -13.08
CA TYR A 218 -24.78 24.87 -14.09
C TYR A 218 -23.84 26.05 -14.38
N THR A 219 -22.71 26.11 -13.67
CA THR A 219 -21.60 26.97 -14.06
C THR A 219 -20.82 26.30 -15.19
N THR A 220 -20.55 27.05 -16.27
CA THR A 220 -19.94 26.58 -17.53
C THR A 220 -18.42 26.45 -17.49
N GLN A 221 -17.79 26.50 -16.32
CA GLN A 221 -16.34 26.56 -16.19
C GLN A 221 -15.77 25.27 -15.57
N GLU A 222 -14.60 24.83 -16.05
CA GLU A 222 -13.83 23.77 -15.39
C GLU A 222 -13.60 24.15 -13.92
N GLN A 223 -13.94 23.24 -13.02
CA GLN A 223 -13.87 23.48 -11.59
C GLN A 223 -12.61 22.83 -11.03
N PHE A 224 -11.86 23.60 -10.26
CA PHE A 224 -10.74 23.09 -9.49
C PHE A 224 -11.25 22.25 -8.33
N VAL A 225 -10.53 21.16 -8.06
CA VAL A 225 -10.72 20.28 -6.92
C VAL A 225 -9.38 20.10 -6.26
N SER A 226 -9.32 20.35 -4.97
CA SER A 226 -8.12 20.18 -4.15
C SER A 226 -8.25 18.97 -3.23
N GLY A 227 -7.12 18.39 -2.86
CA GLY A 227 -7.04 17.47 -1.73
C GLY A 227 -7.19 18.18 -0.37
N PRO A 228 -7.26 17.45 0.75
CA PRO A 228 -7.57 18.00 2.08
C PRO A 228 -6.65 19.12 2.59
N SER A 229 -5.41 19.20 2.09
CA SER A 229 -4.42 20.20 2.49
C SER A 229 -4.28 21.37 1.50
N ASP A 230 -5.06 21.39 0.41
CA ASP A 230 -4.92 22.34 -0.72
C ASP A 230 -3.52 22.35 -1.39
N GLU A 231 -2.64 21.40 -1.05
CA GLU A 231 -1.28 21.32 -1.60
C GLU A 231 -1.24 20.64 -2.99
N PHE A 232 -2.28 19.91 -3.36
CA PHE A 232 -2.41 19.27 -4.67
C PHE A 232 -3.87 19.25 -5.12
N GLY A 233 -4.09 19.11 -6.42
CA GLY A 233 -5.43 19.11 -7.00
C GLY A 233 -5.46 18.82 -8.49
N LEU A 234 -6.66 18.93 -9.06
CA LEU A 234 -6.94 18.72 -10.47
C LEU A 234 -8.12 19.57 -10.92
N LYS A 235 -8.35 19.65 -12.23
CA LYS A 235 -9.56 20.23 -12.81
C LYS A 235 -10.51 19.11 -13.22
N LYS A 236 -11.75 19.16 -12.76
CA LYS A 236 -12.79 18.24 -13.21
C LYS A 236 -13.54 18.81 -14.44
N PRO A 237 -13.71 18.04 -15.52
CA PRO A 237 -14.48 18.44 -16.69
C PRO A 237 -15.97 18.61 -16.36
N ARG A 238 -16.72 19.21 -17.30
CA ARG A 238 -18.18 19.28 -17.20
C ARG A 238 -18.80 17.88 -17.09
N GLY A 239 -19.79 17.74 -16.22
CA GLY A 239 -20.49 16.48 -15.97
C GLY A 239 -19.80 15.55 -14.99
N TRP A 240 -18.59 15.91 -14.54
CA TRP A 240 -17.94 15.26 -13.40
C TRP A 240 -18.33 15.97 -12.10
N VAL A 241 -18.70 15.18 -11.11
CA VAL A 241 -19.10 15.62 -9.77
C VAL A 241 -18.15 15.04 -8.72
N MET A 242 -18.07 15.69 -7.56
CA MET A 242 -17.37 15.14 -6.41
C MET A 242 -18.17 14.01 -5.81
N GLU A 243 -17.47 12.98 -5.36
CA GLU A 243 -18.04 11.85 -4.63
C GLU A 243 -17.34 11.70 -3.27
N SER A 244 -17.92 10.91 -2.38
CA SER A 244 -17.35 10.64 -1.05
C SER A 244 -17.17 9.16 -0.72
N ASP A 245 -17.67 8.26 -1.56
CA ASP A 245 -17.81 6.83 -1.29
C ASP A 245 -17.24 5.94 -2.40
N LEU A 246 -16.48 6.50 -3.35
CA LEU A 246 -15.78 5.69 -4.37
C LEU A 246 -14.58 4.95 -3.78
N ASN A 247 -13.98 5.44 -2.70
CA ASN A 247 -12.89 4.85 -1.94
C ASN A 247 -12.75 5.61 -0.61
N ASN A 248 -12.79 4.89 0.52
CA ASN A 248 -12.73 5.50 1.86
C ASN A 248 -11.42 6.25 2.17
N GLU A 249 -10.42 6.14 1.31
CA GLU A 249 -9.06 6.62 1.54
C GLU A 249 -8.57 7.62 0.51
N ALA A 250 -9.40 7.90 -0.48
CA ALA A 250 -9.06 8.84 -1.51
C ALA A 250 -9.25 10.28 -1.03
N ASP A 251 -8.20 11.07 -1.25
CA ASP A 251 -8.15 12.50 -0.98
C ASP A 251 -9.03 13.29 -1.96
N ILE A 252 -9.11 12.84 -3.21
CA ILE A 252 -9.98 13.39 -4.24
C ILE A 252 -10.72 12.25 -4.92
N GLN A 253 -12.03 12.41 -5.10
CA GLN A 253 -12.89 11.42 -5.71
C GLN A 253 -13.90 12.13 -6.61
N ILE A 254 -13.92 11.78 -7.89
CA ILE A 254 -14.84 12.36 -8.86
C ILE A 254 -15.44 11.27 -9.73
N ALA A 255 -16.69 11.46 -10.13
CA ALA A 255 -17.39 10.56 -11.03
C ALA A 255 -18.16 11.33 -12.11
N ASN A 256 -18.34 10.65 -13.24
CA ASN A 256 -19.35 10.97 -14.24
C ASN A 256 -20.25 9.74 -14.39
N ALA A 257 -21.30 9.69 -13.57
CA ALA A 257 -22.21 8.54 -13.53
C ALA A 257 -22.88 8.26 -14.88
N LYS A 258 -23.18 9.30 -15.68
CA LYS A 258 -23.80 9.14 -17.01
C LYS A 258 -22.91 8.35 -17.97
N ASN A 259 -21.61 8.61 -17.92
CA ASN A 259 -20.63 7.95 -18.78
C ASN A 259 -19.92 6.79 -18.09
N GLU A 260 -20.25 6.49 -16.82
CA GLU A 260 -19.58 5.50 -15.96
C GLU A 260 -18.05 5.67 -15.93
N GLY A 261 -17.61 6.92 -15.82
CA GLY A 261 -16.21 7.27 -15.60
C GLY A 261 -15.98 7.64 -14.14
N TYR A 262 -14.93 7.11 -13.54
CA TYR A 262 -14.61 7.32 -12.13
C TYR A 262 -13.12 7.61 -11.99
N LEU A 263 -12.74 8.46 -11.04
CA LEU A 263 -11.34 8.74 -10.73
C LEU A 263 -11.18 9.02 -9.25
N VAL A 264 -10.13 8.44 -8.69
CA VAL A 264 -9.69 8.72 -7.31
C VAL A 264 -8.22 9.08 -7.30
N VAL A 265 -7.85 9.95 -6.36
CA VAL A 265 -6.47 10.32 -6.03
C VAL A 265 -6.22 9.96 -4.58
N MET A 266 -5.13 9.24 -4.34
CA MET A 266 -4.58 8.97 -3.01
C MET A 266 -3.14 9.48 -2.98
N SER A 267 -2.82 10.36 -2.05
CA SER A 267 -1.51 11.01 -1.95
C SER A 267 -0.85 10.68 -0.62
N GLU A 268 0.39 10.25 -0.68
CA GLU A 268 1.15 9.84 0.51
C GLU A 268 2.45 10.59 0.60
N LEU A 269 2.76 11.11 1.80
CA LEU A 269 3.96 11.88 2.04
C LEU A 269 5.21 11.03 1.76
N LYS A 270 6.13 11.52 0.94
CA LYS A 270 7.41 10.86 0.66
C LYS A 270 8.23 10.60 1.92
N VAL A 271 8.12 11.48 2.91
CA VAL A 271 8.79 11.34 4.22
C VAL A 271 8.33 10.13 5.02
N ASP A 272 7.18 9.55 4.67
CA ASP A 272 6.68 8.31 5.28
C ASP A 272 7.32 7.04 4.68
N PHE A 273 8.09 7.18 3.60
CA PHE A 273 8.79 6.09 2.93
C PHE A 273 10.29 6.15 3.18
N GLU A 274 10.96 5.00 3.04
CA GLU A 274 12.43 4.97 3.02
C GLU A 274 12.94 5.76 1.79
N ASN A 275 14.04 6.49 1.92
CA ASN A 275 14.51 7.44 0.91
C ASN A 275 14.83 6.82 -0.47
N PHE A 276 14.99 5.50 -0.55
CA PHE A 276 15.25 4.80 -1.82
C PHE A 276 13.98 4.50 -2.61
N ILE A 277 12.79 4.75 -2.06
CA ILE A 277 11.53 4.52 -2.75
C ILE A 277 11.36 5.54 -3.87
N THR A 278 11.07 5.03 -5.07
CA THR A 278 10.82 5.81 -6.30
C THR A 278 9.35 5.67 -6.71
N TYR A 279 8.86 6.53 -7.62
CA TYR A 279 7.50 6.37 -8.18
C TYR A 279 7.26 5.00 -8.80
N ARG A 280 8.28 4.34 -9.36
CA ARG A 280 8.16 2.99 -9.93
C ARG A 280 7.91 1.96 -8.85
N MET A 281 8.63 2.06 -7.73
CA MET A 281 8.46 1.16 -6.59
C MET A 281 7.10 1.38 -5.93
N HIS A 282 6.68 2.64 -5.77
CA HIS A 282 5.35 2.99 -5.28
C HIS A 282 4.24 2.47 -6.22
N SER A 283 4.39 2.65 -7.53
CA SER A 283 3.47 2.11 -8.53
C SER A 283 3.39 0.59 -8.50
N ASN A 284 4.53 -0.11 -8.43
CA ASN A 284 4.55 -1.58 -8.32
C ASN A 284 3.78 -2.06 -7.09
N LEU A 285 3.93 -1.37 -5.97
CA LEU A 285 3.29 -1.75 -4.73
C LEU A 285 1.78 -1.48 -4.75
N THR A 286 1.34 -0.33 -5.23
CA THR A 286 -0.10 0.00 -5.35
C THR A 286 -0.81 -0.87 -6.39
N ARG A 287 -0.14 -1.22 -7.49
CA ARG A 287 -0.67 -2.18 -8.48
C ARG A 287 -0.76 -3.60 -7.94
N LYS A 288 0.17 -4.01 -7.07
CA LYS A 288 0.08 -5.31 -6.38
C LYS A 288 -1.20 -5.40 -5.55
N PHE A 289 -1.58 -4.34 -4.84
CA PHE A 289 -2.83 -4.35 -4.09
C PHE A 289 -4.07 -4.31 -4.96
N LEU A 290 -4.03 -3.58 -6.08
CA LEU A 290 -5.10 -3.65 -7.07
C LEU A 290 -5.27 -5.07 -7.60
N ARG A 291 -4.16 -5.76 -7.91
CA ARG A 291 -4.14 -7.17 -8.33
C ARG A 291 -4.74 -8.10 -7.28
N ASP A 292 -4.44 -7.88 -6.01
CA ASP A 292 -4.97 -8.70 -4.92
C ASP A 292 -6.48 -8.46 -4.69
N SER A 293 -7.01 -7.32 -5.14
CA SER A 293 -8.41 -6.90 -4.94
C SER A 293 -9.32 -7.09 -6.16
N VAL A 294 -8.75 -7.40 -7.33
CA VAL A 294 -9.46 -7.48 -8.61
C VAL A 294 -9.31 -8.87 -9.23
N LEU A 295 -10.42 -9.53 -9.53
CA LEU A 295 -10.40 -10.84 -10.20
C LEU A 295 -9.93 -10.69 -11.65
N ASN A 296 -9.30 -11.72 -12.20
CA ASN A 296 -8.82 -11.71 -13.59
C ASN A 296 -7.92 -10.51 -13.95
N TYR A 297 -7.13 -10.02 -13.00
CA TYR A 297 -6.20 -8.90 -13.21
C TYR A 297 -5.25 -9.16 -14.38
N ARG A 298 -5.16 -8.20 -15.31
CA ARG A 298 -4.18 -8.20 -16.42
C ARG A 298 -3.69 -6.78 -16.69
N GLU A 299 -2.38 -6.60 -16.73
CA GLU A 299 -1.77 -5.38 -17.29
C GLU A 299 -1.82 -5.49 -18.81
N VAL A 300 -2.59 -4.62 -19.46
CA VAL A 300 -2.77 -4.61 -20.92
C VAL A 300 -1.86 -3.60 -21.62
N SER A 301 -1.39 -2.58 -20.90
CA SER A 301 -0.39 -1.62 -21.38
C SER A 301 0.46 -1.08 -20.23
N GLY A 302 1.65 -0.59 -20.57
CA GLY A 302 2.66 -0.04 -19.67
C GLY A 302 3.84 -1.00 -19.40
N PRO A 303 4.88 -0.57 -18.67
CA PRO A 303 5.06 0.79 -18.12
C PRO A 303 5.17 1.85 -19.21
N THR A 304 4.38 2.92 -19.07
CA THR A 304 4.54 4.14 -19.88
C THR A 304 5.08 5.24 -18.99
N GLU A 305 6.25 5.76 -19.32
CA GLU A 305 6.78 6.94 -18.64
C GLU A 305 5.99 8.17 -19.00
N ILE A 306 5.62 8.95 -17.99
CA ILE A 306 4.88 10.18 -18.18
C ILE A 306 5.54 11.32 -17.39
N LEU A 307 5.28 12.54 -17.86
CA LEU A 307 5.70 13.77 -17.21
C LEU A 307 4.50 14.71 -17.17
N ILE A 308 4.02 15.02 -15.97
CA ILE A 308 2.90 15.94 -15.75
C ILE A 308 3.45 17.15 -14.99
N GLY A 309 3.53 18.30 -15.66
CA GLY A 309 4.30 19.44 -15.17
C GLY A 309 5.77 19.04 -14.96
N SER A 310 6.27 19.17 -13.72
CA SER A 310 7.61 18.71 -13.34
C SER A 310 7.63 17.32 -12.70
N MET A 311 6.47 16.67 -12.54
CA MET A 311 6.33 15.39 -11.84
C MET A 311 6.55 14.23 -12.80
N LYS A 312 7.57 13.42 -12.51
CA LYS A 312 7.80 12.16 -13.23
C LYS A 312 6.81 11.12 -12.76
N GLY A 313 6.34 10.28 -13.66
CA GLY A 313 5.42 9.23 -13.30
C GLY A 313 5.48 8.03 -14.22
N VAL A 314 4.74 7.01 -13.83
CA VAL A 314 4.53 5.79 -14.61
C VAL A 314 3.04 5.49 -14.69
N GLN A 315 2.60 5.05 -15.86
CA GLN A 315 1.21 4.75 -16.15
C GLN A 315 1.05 3.34 -16.74
N TYR A 316 -0.07 2.70 -16.38
CA TYR A 316 -0.48 1.38 -16.85
C TYR A 316 -1.96 1.37 -17.18
N GLU A 317 -2.33 0.59 -18.19
CA GLU A 317 -3.72 0.18 -18.39
C GLU A 317 -3.90 -1.25 -17.89
N ILE A 318 -4.92 -1.45 -17.08
CA ILE A 318 -5.15 -2.70 -16.36
C ILE A 318 -6.60 -3.11 -16.56
N THR A 319 -6.87 -4.38 -16.85
CA THR A 319 -8.23 -4.93 -16.88
C THR A 319 -8.44 -5.89 -15.71
N GLY A 320 -9.68 -6.01 -15.27
CA GLY A 320 -10.09 -7.07 -14.35
C GLY A 320 -11.58 -6.98 -14.01
N SER A 321 -12.03 -7.78 -13.06
CA SER A 321 -13.45 -7.92 -12.71
C SER A 321 -13.67 -7.61 -11.24
N VAL A 322 -14.67 -6.77 -10.95
CA VAL A 322 -15.14 -6.42 -9.61
C VAL A 322 -16.66 -6.57 -9.60
N ASP A 323 -17.20 -7.33 -8.64
CA ASP A 323 -18.64 -7.62 -8.52
C ASP A 323 -19.30 -8.13 -9.81
N GLY A 324 -18.55 -8.91 -10.60
CA GLY A 324 -19.01 -9.45 -11.88
C GLY A 324 -18.96 -8.47 -13.06
N LEU A 325 -18.57 -7.21 -12.83
CA LEU A 325 -18.40 -6.21 -13.86
C LEU A 325 -16.96 -6.18 -14.36
N ASN A 326 -16.78 -6.17 -15.68
CA ASN A 326 -15.46 -6.06 -16.30
C ASN A 326 -15.06 -4.61 -16.42
N MET A 327 -13.99 -4.25 -15.73
CA MET A 327 -13.47 -2.91 -15.60
C MET A 327 -12.14 -2.78 -16.34
N LYS A 328 -11.86 -1.58 -16.85
CA LYS A 328 -10.53 -1.18 -17.28
C LYS A 328 -10.11 0.07 -16.52
N TYR A 329 -8.91 0.03 -15.98
CA TYR A 329 -8.27 1.03 -15.13
C TYR A 329 -7.13 1.68 -15.89
N LEU A 330 -7.00 3.00 -15.73
CA LEU A 330 -5.80 3.78 -15.98
C LEU A 330 -5.15 4.04 -14.61
N HIS A 331 -4.11 3.27 -14.29
CA HIS A 331 -3.37 3.41 -13.03
C HIS A 331 -2.14 4.27 -13.27
N THR A 332 -2.04 5.38 -12.56
CA THR A 332 -0.97 6.36 -12.71
C THR A 332 -0.33 6.64 -11.35
N THR A 333 1.00 6.65 -11.30
CA THR A 333 1.74 7.14 -10.13
C THR A 333 2.61 8.32 -10.53
N LEU A 334 2.49 9.44 -9.82
CA LEU A 334 3.34 10.62 -9.98
C LEU A 334 4.23 10.79 -8.75
N GLU A 335 5.51 11.07 -8.96
CA GLU A 335 6.40 11.57 -7.92
C GLU A 335 6.36 13.10 -7.90
N GLY A 336 5.73 13.58 -6.85
CA GLY A 336 5.69 14.95 -6.43
C GLY A 336 6.92 15.41 -5.66
N ARG A 337 6.89 16.67 -5.23
CA ARG A 337 7.88 17.28 -4.34
C ARG A 337 7.76 16.71 -2.93
N LYS A 338 6.56 16.68 -2.36
CA LYS A 338 6.26 16.16 -1.03
C LYS A 338 5.58 14.81 -1.06
N TYR A 339 4.86 14.47 -2.12
CA TYR A 339 4.01 13.28 -2.16
C TYR A 339 4.39 12.28 -3.27
N PHE A 340 4.02 11.01 -3.05
CA PHE A 340 3.67 10.11 -4.14
C PHE A 340 2.17 10.18 -4.35
N HIS A 341 1.73 10.45 -5.58
CA HIS A 341 0.32 10.51 -5.93
C HIS A 341 -0.06 9.27 -6.73
N GLN A 342 -0.97 8.46 -6.20
CA GLN A 342 -1.65 7.42 -6.95
C GLN A 342 -2.96 7.98 -7.51
N ILE A 343 -3.09 7.97 -8.83
CA ILE A 343 -4.29 8.39 -9.54
C ILE A 343 -4.83 7.17 -10.29
N SER A 344 -6.00 6.69 -9.88
CA SER A 344 -6.68 5.55 -10.51
C SER A 344 -7.96 6.05 -11.17
N ALA A 345 -8.02 6.01 -12.50
CA ALA A 345 -9.25 6.27 -13.25
C ALA A 345 -9.79 4.97 -13.84
N TRP A 346 -11.10 4.77 -13.91
CA TRP A 346 -11.66 3.53 -14.46
C TRP A 346 -13.06 3.70 -15.04
N SER A 347 -13.44 2.72 -15.86
CA SER A 347 -14.78 2.56 -16.44
C SER A 347 -15.05 1.07 -16.75
N LEU A 348 -16.27 0.73 -17.16
CA LEU A 348 -16.53 -0.55 -17.82
C LEU A 348 -15.64 -0.69 -19.06
N ILE A 349 -15.22 -1.91 -19.40
CA ILE A 349 -14.42 -2.16 -20.61
C ILE A 349 -15.09 -1.55 -21.86
N SER A 350 -16.41 -1.69 -21.99
CA SER A 350 -17.18 -1.18 -23.15
C SER A 350 -17.24 0.35 -23.25
N LYS A 351 -16.90 1.07 -22.17
CA LYS A 351 -16.96 2.53 -22.07
C LYS A 351 -15.59 3.16 -21.81
N TYR A 352 -14.53 2.35 -21.72
CA TYR A 352 -13.21 2.86 -21.38
C TYR A 352 -12.66 3.79 -22.47
N ASP A 353 -12.69 3.36 -23.73
CA ASP A 353 -12.08 4.13 -24.82
C ASP A 353 -12.79 5.49 -25.04
N SER A 354 -14.10 5.57 -24.77
CA SER A 354 -14.85 6.83 -24.82
C SER A 354 -14.60 7.73 -23.62
N ASN A 355 -14.25 7.18 -22.45
CA ASN A 355 -13.90 7.95 -21.25
C ASN A 355 -12.42 8.34 -21.20
N LYS A 356 -11.53 7.59 -21.86
CA LYS A 356 -10.08 7.81 -21.78
C LYS A 356 -9.66 9.26 -22.07
N PRO A 357 -10.21 9.96 -23.08
CA PRO A 357 -9.86 11.37 -23.30
C PRO A 357 -10.19 12.28 -22.11
N ALA A 358 -11.25 11.98 -21.36
CA ALA A 358 -11.59 12.73 -20.15
C ALA A 358 -10.60 12.41 -19.01
N PHE A 359 -10.20 11.14 -18.86
CA PHE A 359 -9.19 10.75 -17.86
C PHE A 359 -7.86 11.42 -18.14
N ASP A 360 -7.39 11.41 -19.39
CA ASP A 360 -6.15 12.04 -19.81
C ASP A 360 -6.19 13.55 -19.53
N LYS A 361 -7.30 14.22 -19.88
CA LYS A 361 -7.48 15.65 -19.60
C LYS A 361 -7.48 15.99 -18.10
N ILE A 362 -8.09 15.14 -17.27
CA ILE A 362 -8.05 15.32 -15.81
C ILE A 362 -6.62 15.16 -15.30
N LEU A 363 -5.91 14.12 -15.73
CA LEU A 363 -4.52 13.85 -15.36
C LEU A 363 -3.59 15.01 -15.75
N GLU A 364 -3.69 15.50 -16.98
CA GLU A 364 -2.89 16.64 -17.47
C GLU A 364 -3.07 17.92 -16.64
N SER A 365 -4.22 18.07 -15.98
CA SER A 365 -4.50 19.21 -15.12
C SER A 365 -3.99 19.07 -13.68
N PHE A 366 -3.43 17.91 -13.32
CA PHE A 366 -2.99 17.61 -11.97
C PHE A 366 -1.79 18.50 -11.57
N TYR A 367 -1.80 19.00 -10.34
CA TYR A 367 -0.75 19.87 -9.80
C TYR A 367 -0.43 19.56 -8.34
N GLU A 368 0.77 19.96 -7.91
CA GLU A 368 1.23 19.97 -6.52
C GLU A 368 2.12 21.22 -6.28
N TYR A 369 1.87 21.91 -5.17
CA TYR A 369 2.50 23.19 -4.80
C TYR A 369 3.83 23.07 -4.05
#